data_AF-A0A522T2G9-F1
#
_entry.id   AF-A0A522T2G9-F1
#
_cell.length_a   1.000
_cell.length_b   1.000
_cell.length_c   1.000
_cell.angle_alpha   90.00
_cell.angle_beta   90.00
_cell.angle_gamma   90.00
#
_symmetry.space_group_name_H-M   'P 1'
#
loop_
_entity.id
_entity.type
_entity.pdbx_description
1 polymer ?
#
loop_
_entity_poly.entity_id
_entity_poly.type
_entity_poly.pdbx_seq_one_letter_code
_entity_poly.pdbx_strand_id
1 'polypeptide(L)'
;MSDRLENQVQDLTALANIPFAQGLKSISAIVDDYSPSNSQMTLNIDKGSSQGVKVGEPVVAALGLIGRVVSVTHSNSTVLLISDPSSSVGVVLGSSTQVGLAVGTGSYSSIKVDLVDPGTPLYVGDPVYTSGVQGGIYPPNIPIGKVSKYSSAPGALQEQVSISPMVDLAHLQYVKVLDWLPSGGG
;
A
#
# COMPACT_ATOMS: atom_id res chain seq x y z
N MET A 1 0.30 -17.25 30.46
CA MET A 1 0.97 -17.80 29.26
C MET A 1 0.00 -18.00 28.10
N SER A 2 -1.32 -18.13 28.34
CA SER A 2 -2.36 -18.29 27.31
C SER A 2 -2.57 -17.07 26.40
N ASP A 3 -2.50 -15.85 26.96
CA ASP A 3 -2.79 -14.61 26.22
C ASP A 3 -1.86 -14.35 25.01
N ARG A 4 -0.61 -14.80 25.07
CA ARG A 4 0.32 -14.66 23.93
C ARG A 4 0.00 -15.60 22.78
N LEU A 5 -0.53 -16.79 23.08
CA LEU A 5 -0.89 -17.78 22.06
C LEU A 5 -2.19 -17.37 21.35
N GLU A 6 -3.15 -16.83 22.10
CA GLU A 6 -4.41 -16.32 21.55
C GLU A 6 -4.20 -15.09 20.67
N ASN A 7 -3.34 -14.16 21.09
CA ASN A 7 -2.96 -13.01 20.26
C ASN A 7 -2.27 -13.44 18.97
N GLN A 8 -1.37 -14.43 19.03
CA GLN A 8 -0.73 -14.97 17.82
C GLN A 8 -1.75 -15.64 16.88
N VAL A 9 -2.72 -16.37 17.40
CA VAL A 9 -3.78 -16.99 16.57
C VAL A 9 -4.69 -15.92 15.96
N GLN A 10 -5.00 -14.84 16.68
CA GLN A 10 -5.78 -13.72 16.15
C GLN A 10 -5.02 -12.95 15.07
N ASP A 11 -3.74 -12.66 15.28
CA ASP A 11 -2.89 -11.99 14.29
C ASP A 11 -2.76 -12.84 13.02
N LEU A 12 -2.53 -14.16 13.17
CA LEU A 12 -2.48 -15.09 12.06
C LEU A 12 -3.82 -15.20 11.33
N THR A 13 -4.95 -15.13 12.05
CA THR A 13 -6.30 -15.17 11.45
C THR A 13 -6.63 -13.87 10.73
N ALA A 14 -6.25 -12.72 11.27
CA ALA A 14 -6.41 -11.41 10.64
C ALA A 14 -5.60 -11.33 9.34
N LEU A 15 -4.39 -11.90 9.33
CA LEU A 15 -3.60 -12.06 8.11
C LEU A 15 -4.25 -13.08 7.17
N ALA A 16 -4.77 -14.20 7.67
CA ALA A 16 -5.41 -15.22 6.85
C ALA A 16 -6.66 -14.70 6.12
N ASN A 17 -7.41 -13.79 6.74
CA ASN A 17 -8.72 -13.35 6.26
C ASN A 17 -8.77 -11.87 5.86
N ILE A 18 -7.76 -11.39 5.12
CA ILE A 18 -7.73 -10.04 4.57
C ILE A 18 -8.87 -9.89 3.53
N PRO A 19 -9.94 -9.11 3.80
CA PRO A 19 -11.14 -9.10 2.96
C PRO A 19 -10.89 -8.64 1.52
N PHE A 20 -9.92 -7.74 1.32
CA PHE A 20 -9.55 -7.19 0.02
C PHE A 20 -8.55 -8.06 -0.76
N ALA A 21 -7.98 -9.10 -0.14
CA ALA A 21 -7.08 -10.05 -0.79
C ALA A 21 -7.73 -11.43 -1.01
N GLN A 22 -9.04 -11.54 -0.76
CA GLN A 22 -9.80 -12.79 -0.91
C GLN A 22 -9.73 -13.28 -2.37
N GLY A 23 -9.38 -14.55 -2.54
CA GLY A 23 -9.25 -15.19 -3.86
C GLY A 23 -7.91 -14.95 -4.56
N LEU A 24 -7.03 -14.10 -4.03
CA LEU A 24 -5.66 -13.97 -4.51
C LEU A 24 -4.75 -14.95 -3.77
N LYS A 25 -3.90 -15.66 -4.52
CA LYS A 25 -2.80 -16.41 -3.91
C LYS A 25 -1.86 -15.42 -3.24
N SER A 26 -1.40 -15.74 -2.03
CA SER A 26 -0.54 -14.85 -1.26
C SER A 26 0.49 -15.61 -0.44
N ILE A 27 1.59 -14.94 -0.13
CA ILE A 27 2.71 -15.46 0.68
C ILE A 27 2.80 -14.59 1.92
N SER A 28 2.75 -15.20 3.10
CA SER A 28 2.98 -14.47 4.36
C SER A 28 4.48 -14.34 4.61
N ALA A 29 4.91 -13.14 5.01
CA ALA A 29 6.31 -12.82 5.25
C ALA A 29 6.46 -12.02 6.56
N ILE A 30 7.64 -12.10 7.15
CA ILE A 30 8.06 -11.32 8.32
C ILE A 30 8.98 -10.20 7.84
N VAL A 31 8.79 -9.00 8.38
CA VAL A 31 9.70 -7.87 8.18
C VAL A 31 10.93 -8.09 9.07
N ASP A 32 12.09 -8.27 8.46
CA ASP A 32 13.34 -8.56 9.16
C ASP A 32 14.23 -7.32 9.32
N ASP A 33 14.12 -6.35 8.41
CA ASP A 33 14.88 -5.10 8.47
C ASP A 33 14.12 -3.91 7.85
N TYR A 34 14.36 -2.74 8.41
CA TYR A 34 14.00 -1.45 7.84
C TYR A 34 15.26 -0.84 7.27
N SER A 35 15.30 -0.63 5.96
CA SER A 35 16.48 -0.06 5.29
C SER A 35 16.17 1.32 4.70
N PRO A 36 15.71 2.31 5.50
CA PRO A 36 15.57 3.66 4.99
C PRO A 36 16.97 4.20 4.70
N SER A 37 17.35 4.25 3.43
CA SER A 37 18.47 5.11 3.02
C SER A 37 17.96 6.55 2.97
N ASN A 38 18.87 7.54 2.98
CA ASN A 38 18.52 8.97 2.95
C ASN A 38 17.57 9.37 1.79
N SER A 39 17.36 8.50 0.80
CA SER A 39 16.53 8.75 -0.37
C SER A 39 15.50 7.65 -0.68
N GLN A 40 15.45 6.55 0.09
CA GLN A 40 14.53 5.44 -0.20
C GLN A 40 13.91 4.89 1.08
N MET A 41 12.57 4.80 1.10
CA MET A 41 11.77 4.18 2.13
C MET A 41 11.47 2.73 1.73
N THR A 42 12.31 1.81 2.21
CA THR A 42 12.17 0.38 1.93
C THR A 42 12.16 -0.44 3.21
N LEU A 43 11.59 -1.65 3.10
CA LEU A 43 11.72 -2.71 4.10
C LEU A 43 12.15 -4.00 3.42
N ASN A 44 12.77 -4.89 4.19
CA ASN A 44 13.10 -6.23 3.76
C ASN A 44 12.13 -7.25 4.37
N ILE A 45 11.89 -8.33 3.63
CA ILE A 45 11.04 -9.44 4.06
C ILE A 45 11.76 -10.78 3.92
N ASP A 46 11.44 -11.71 4.82
CA ASP A 46 12.04 -13.06 4.91
C ASP A 46 11.53 -14.06 3.85
N LYS A 47 11.08 -13.57 2.70
CA LYS A 47 10.58 -14.38 1.58
C LYS A 47 11.19 -13.89 0.28
N GLY A 48 11.67 -14.84 -0.52
CA GLY A 48 12.31 -14.58 -1.81
C GLY A 48 11.74 -15.46 -2.91
N SER A 49 12.52 -15.59 -3.98
CA SER A 49 12.13 -16.38 -5.16
C SER A 49 11.92 -17.87 -4.86
N SER A 50 12.58 -18.42 -3.82
CA SER A 50 12.35 -19.81 -3.38
C SER A 50 10.93 -20.06 -2.84
N GLN A 51 10.23 -19.02 -2.40
CA GLN A 51 8.81 -19.08 -2.00
C GLN A 51 7.86 -18.60 -3.10
N GLY A 52 8.41 -18.16 -4.25
CA GLY A 52 7.63 -17.70 -5.40
C GLY A 52 7.35 -16.20 -5.43
N VAL A 53 8.01 -15.40 -4.57
CA VAL A 53 7.92 -13.93 -4.60
C VAL A 53 8.55 -13.41 -5.89
N LYS A 54 7.92 -12.40 -6.51
CA LYS A 54 8.39 -11.77 -7.75
C LYS A 54 8.45 -10.26 -7.63
N VAL A 55 9.35 -9.65 -8.40
CA VAL A 55 9.41 -8.18 -8.53
C VAL A 55 8.10 -7.67 -9.12
N GLY A 56 7.59 -6.58 -8.56
CA GLY A 56 6.34 -5.93 -8.94
C GLY A 56 5.14 -6.36 -8.11
N GLU A 57 5.23 -7.45 -7.34
CA GLU A 57 4.10 -7.94 -6.54
C GLU A 57 3.72 -6.94 -5.42
N PRO A 58 2.42 -6.64 -5.24
CA PRO A 58 1.92 -5.82 -4.13
C PRO A 58 2.19 -6.46 -2.77
N VAL A 59 2.49 -5.62 -1.79
CA VAL A 59 2.67 -6.02 -0.40
C VAL A 59 1.66 -5.27 0.47
N VAL A 60 0.96 -6.02 1.31
CA VAL A 60 -0.13 -5.54 2.15
C VAL A 60 0.04 -5.99 3.61
N ALA A 61 -0.51 -5.23 4.54
CA ALA A 61 -0.74 -5.65 5.93
C ALA A 61 -2.25 -5.76 6.19
N ALA A 62 -2.61 -6.14 7.42
CA ALA A 62 -3.99 -6.32 7.84
C ALA A 62 -4.92 -5.12 7.50
N LEU A 63 -4.40 -3.90 7.55
CA LEU A 63 -5.18 -2.67 7.35
C LEU A 63 -5.09 -2.06 5.95
N GLY A 64 -4.21 -2.54 5.08
CA GLY A 64 -4.06 -1.93 3.75
C GLY A 64 -2.73 -2.16 3.05
N LEU A 65 -2.55 -1.40 1.97
CA LEU A 65 -1.36 -1.41 1.12
C LEU A 65 -0.15 -0.86 1.86
N ILE A 66 0.98 -1.55 1.73
CA ILE A 66 2.28 -1.11 2.24
C ILE A 66 3.17 -0.63 1.10
N GLY A 67 3.14 -1.33 -0.04
CA GLY A 67 4.09 -1.08 -1.10
C GLY A 67 4.11 -2.18 -2.16
N ARG A 68 5.25 -2.31 -2.84
CA ARG A 68 5.50 -3.36 -3.84
C ARG A 68 6.91 -3.89 -3.74
N VAL A 69 7.11 -5.14 -4.14
CA VAL A 69 8.43 -5.75 -4.25
C VAL A 69 9.21 -5.10 -5.38
N VAL A 70 10.43 -4.64 -5.10
CA VAL A 70 11.33 -4.01 -6.08
C VAL A 70 12.62 -4.79 -6.33
N SER A 71 12.99 -5.69 -5.42
CA SER A 71 14.13 -6.60 -5.58
C SER A 71 13.83 -7.93 -4.90
N VAL A 72 14.31 -9.02 -5.50
CA VAL A 72 14.11 -10.38 -4.99
C VAL A 72 15.44 -11.13 -5.04
N THR A 73 15.81 -11.73 -3.92
CA THR A 73 16.93 -12.69 -3.82
C THR A 73 16.38 -14.11 -3.70
N HIS A 74 17.23 -15.09 -3.37
CA HIS A 74 16.77 -16.46 -3.17
C HIS A 74 15.82 -16.58 -1.96
N SER A 75 16.16 -15.93 -0.84
CA SER A 75 15.47 -16.07 0.45
C SER A 75 14.78 -14.81 0.94
N ASN A 76 15.17 -13.63 0.46
CA ASN A 76 14.66 -12.34 0.93
C ASN A 76 14.21 -11.47 -0.24
N SER A 77 13.37 -10.47 0.04
CA SER A 77 12.95 -9.47 -0.94
C SER A 77 12.92 -8.09 -0.31
N THR A 78 13.10 -7.06 -1.14
CA THR A 78 13.00 -5.66 -0.75
C THR A 78 11.70 -5.07 -1.27
N VAL A 79 10.99 -4.38 -0.39
CA VAL A 79 9.70 -3.74 -0.66
C VAL A 79 9.90 -2.23 -0.64
N LEU A 80 9.46 -1.56 -1.70
CA LEU A 80 9.37 -0.10 -1.79
C LEU A 80 8.03 0.35 -1.20
N LEU A 81 8.07 1.21 -0.20
CA LEU A 81 6.88 1.66 0.51
C LEU A 81 6.07 2.68 -0.31
N ILE A 82 4.76 2.75 -0.06
CA ILE A 82 3.88 3.79 -0.64
C ILE A 82 4.21 5.21 -0.14
N SER A 83 4.93 5.34 0.97
CA SER A 83 5.42 6.62 1.50
C SER A 83 6.66 7.12 0.78
N ASP A 84 7.33 6.28 -0.01
CA ASP A 84 8.53 6.64 -0.76
C ASP A 84 8.21 7.66 -1.87
N PRO A 85 9.00 8.74 -2.06
CA PRO A 85 8.78 9.74 -3.11
C PRO A 85 8.78 9.20 -4.54
N SER A 86 9.42 8.06 -4.80
CA SER A 86 9.41 7.38 -6.11
C SER A 86 8.24 6.39 -6.27
N SER A 87 7.45 6.19 -5.21
CA SER A 87 6.27 5.33 -5.24
C SER A 87 5.04 6.11 -5.68
N SER A 88 4.27 5.49 -6.57
CA SER A 88 3.02 6.01 -7.06
C SER A 88 1.97 4.91 -7.18
N VAL A 89 0.73 5.25 -6.84
CA VAL A 89 -0.41 4.33 -6.78
C VAL A 89 -1.63 5.03 -7.34
N GLY A 90 -2.33 4.40 -8.30
CA GLY A 90 -3.63 4.89 -8.74
C GLY A 90 -4.67 4.68 -7.65
N VAL A 91 -5.43 5.72 -7.31
CA VAL A 91 -6.36 5.70 -6.16
C VAL A 91 -7.74 6.25 -6.51
N VAL A 92 -8.73 5.81 -5.76
CA VAL A 92 -10.08 6.38 -5.71
C VAL A 92 -10.34 6.89 -4.29
N LEU A 93 -10.94 8.08 -4.18
CA LEU A 93 -11.20 8.76 -2.91
C LEU A 93 -12.69 8.75 -2.60
N GLY A 94 -13.06 8.28 -1.42
CA GLY A 94 -14.45 8.27 -0.95
C GLY A 94 -15.38 7.56 -1.92
N SER A 95 -16.46 8.24 -2.30
CA SER A 95 -17.41 7.78 -3.32
C SER A 95 -17.13 8.34 -4.72
N SER A 96 -15.97 8.98 -4.93
CA SER A 96 -15.58 9.53 -6.23
C SER A 96 -15.32 8.41 -7.22
N THR A 97 -15.76 8.61 -8.46
CA THR A 97 -15.41 7.75 -9.61
C THR A 97 -14.12 8.20 -10.30
N GLN A 98 -13.53 9.32 -9.86
CA GLN A 98 -12.27 9.83 -10.40
C GLN A 98 -11.09 9.04 -9.85
N VAL A 99 -10.16 8.70 -10.75
CA VAL A 99 -8.87 8.12 -10.38
C VAL A 99 -7.86 9.25 -10.17
N GLY A 100 -7.37 9.37 -8.93
CA GLY A 100 -6.21 10.19 -8.59
C GLY A 100 -4.91 9.39 -8.59
N LEU A 101 -3.80 10.07 -8.35
CA LEU A 101 -2.47 9.48 -8.22
C LEU A 101 -1.88 9.77 -6.84
N ALA A 102 -1.85 8.76 -5.97
CA ALA A 102 -1.16 8.86 -4.70
C ALA A 102 0.36 8.77 -4.92
N VAL A 103 1.11 9.69 -4.34
CA VAL A 103 2.58 9.82 -4.43
C VAL A 103 3.14 9.96 -3.02
N GLY A 104 4.15 9.16 -2.70
CA GLY A 104 4.81 9.23 -1.40
C GLY A 104 5.48 10.58 -1.16
N THR A 105 5.60 10.96 0.11
CA THR A 105 6.16 12.27 0.49
C THR A 105 7.53 12.17 1.17
N GLY A 106 8.05 10.95 1.36
CA GLY A 106 9.20 10.71 2.24
C GLY A 106 8.82 10.79 3.71
N SER A 107 7.54 10.62 4.04
CA SER A 107 7.02 10.52 5.41
C SER A 107 6.09 9.31 5.55
N TYR A 108 6.25 8.54 6.63
CA TYR A 108 5.39 7.40 6.94
C TYR A 108 3.94 7.80 7.26
N SER A 109 3.69 9.06 7.62
CA SER A 109 2.38 9.52 8.10
C SER A 109 1.58 10.31 7.06
N SER A 110 2.15 10.59 5.90
CA SER A 110 1.53 11.44 4.88
C SER A 110 1.85 10.97 3.47
N ILE A 111 0.81 10.85 2.66
CA ILE A 111 0.90 10.60 1.23
C ILE A 111 0.12 11.73 0.53
N LYS A 112 0.64 12.23 -0.59
CA LYS A 112 -0.02 13.26 -1.39
C LYS A 112 -0.84 12.58 -2.48
N VAL A 113 -1.99 13.13 -2.85
CA VAL A 113 -2.75 12.70 -4.02
C VAL A 113 -2.81 13.85 -5.02
N ASP A 114 -2.30 13.59 -6.22
CA ASP A 114 -2.36 14.46 -7.40
C ASP A 114 -3.49 14.00 -8.33
N LEU A 115 -3.76 14.78 -9.39
CA LEU A 115 -4.79 14.49 -10.41
C LEU A 115 -6.21 14.39 -9.83
N VAL A 116 -6.54 15.30 -8.91
CA VAL A 116 -7.88 15.45 -8.33
C VAL A 116 -8.50 16.73 -8.88
N ASP A 117 -9.66 16.63 -9.52
CA ASP A 117 -10.28 17.78 -10.18
C ASP A 117 -10.83 18.78 -9.16
N PRO A 118 -10.74 20.09 -9.42
CA PRO A 118 -11.40 21.10 -8.60
C PRO A 118 -12.90 20.83 -8.46
N GLY A 119 -13.42 20.92 -7.24
CA GLY A 119 -14.84 20.67 -6.96
C GLY A 119 -15.22 19.19 -6.83
N THR A 120 -14.25 18.26 -6.84
CA THR A 120 -14.49 16.87 -6.43
C THR A 120 -15.06 16.85 -5.01
N PRO A 121 -16.20 16.16 -4.76
CA PRO A 121 -16.78 16.08 -3.43
C PRO A 121 -15.89 15.23 -2.52
N LEU A 122 -15.08 15.89 -1.69
CA LEU A 122 -14.15 15.29 -0.74
C LEU A 122 -14.43 15.79 0.66
N TYR A 123 -14.31 14.88 1.63
CA TYR A 123 -14.40 15.17 3.05
C TYR A 123 -13.19 14.62 3.79
N VAL A 124 -12.76 15.33 4.85
CA VAL A 124 -11.76 14.78 5.76
C VAL A 124 -12.33 13.51 6.41
N GLY A 125 -11.54 12.43 6.38
CA GLY A 125 -11.95 11.11 6.83
C GLY A 125 -12.42 10.18 5.72
N ASP A 126 -12.61 10.67 4.49
CA ASP A 126 -12.99 9.83 3.35
C ASP A 126 -11.95 8.73 3.14
N PRO A 127 -12.38 7.48 2.97
CA PRO A 127 -11.46 6.37 2.75
C PRO A 127 -10.85 6.44 1.35
N VAL A 128 -9.62 5.96 1.22
CA VAL A 128 -8.87 5.95 -0.04
C VAL A 128 -8.43 4.52 -0.34
N TYR A 129 -8.69 4.07 -1.56
CA TYR A 129 -8.42 2.72 -2.02
C TYR A 129 -7.62 2.72 -3.33
N THR A 130 -6.91 1.62 -3.61
CA THR A 130 -6.33 1.39 -4.93
C THR A 130 -7.43 1.33 -5.99
N SER A 131 -7.24 2.01 -7.11
CA SER A 131 -8.23 2.05 -8.19
C SER A 131 -8.25 0.78 -9.04
N GLY A 132 -7.15 0.02 -9.05
CA GLY A 132 -7.00 -1.17 -9.89
C GLY A 132 -7.21 -0.88 -11.37
N VAL A 133 -6.63 0.23 -11.86
CA VAL A 133 -6.56 0.53 -13.30
C VAL A 133 -6.15 -0.72 -14.08
N GLN A 134 -6.77 -0.95 -15.24
CA GLN A 134 -6.49 -2.13 -16.05
C GLN A 134 -4.99 -2.19 -16.42
N GLY A 135 -4.35 -3.33 -16.18
CA GLY A 135 -2.89 -3.47 -16.34
C GLY A 135 -2.06 -2.75 -15.26
N GLY A 136 -2.71 -2.29 -14.19
CA GLY A 136 -2.08 -1.60 -13.07
C GLY A 136 -1.31 -2.52 -12.14
N ILE A 137 -0.29 -1.95 -11.49
CA ILE A 137 0.62 -2.66 -10.57
C ILE A 137 -0.13 -3.20 -9.34
N TYR A 138 -1.25 -2.58 -8.96
CA TYR A 138 -1.99 -2.93 -7.75
C TYR A 138 -3.40 -3.44 -8.09
N PRO A 139 -3.89 -4.49 -7.41
CA PRO A 139 -5.30 -4.88 -7.46
C PRO A 139 -6.21 -3.73 -7.05
N PRO A 140 -7.47 -3.68 -7.52
CA PRO A 140 -8.45 -2.71 -7.04
C PRO A 140 -8.83 -2.99 -5.57
N ASN A 141 -9.38 -1.96 -4.91
CA ASN A 141 -10.05 -2.03 -3.61
C ASN A 141 -9.17 -2.40 -2.41
N ILE A 142 -7.86 -2.18 -2.49
CA ILE A 142 -6.96 -2.30 -1.35
C ILE A 142 -6.99 -0.97 -0.58
N PRO A 143 -7.33 -0.96 0.72
CA PRO A 143 -7.29 0.26 1.53
C PRO A 143 -5.88 0.84 1.59
N ILE A 144 -5.78 2.17 1.56
CA ILE A 144 -4.51 2.88 1.72
C ILE A 144 -4.55 3.75 2.97
N GLY A 145 -5.58 4.57 3.08
CA GLY A 145 -5.58 5.72 3.97
C GLY A 145 -6.93 6.38 4.08
N LYS A 146 -6.94 7.52 4.76
CA LYS A 146 -8.06 8.46 4.77
C LYS A 146 -7.58 9.85 4.40
N VAL A 147 -8.44 10.63 3.75
CA VAL A 147 -8.18 12.05 3.48
C VAL A 147 -7.96 12.76 4.82
N SER A 148 -6.77 13.33 5.01
CA SER A 148 -6.40 14.09 6.21
C SER A 148 -6.56 15.59 6.01
N LYS A 149 -6.34 16.06 4.78
CA LYS A 149 -6.47 17.47 4.41
C LYS A 149 -6.69 17.57 2.90
N TYR A 150 -7.45 18.56 2.48
CA TYR A 150 -7.50 18.99 1.09
C TYR A 150 -7.56 20.51 1.00
N SER A 151 -7.05 21.08 -0.09
CA SER A 151 -7.13 22.52 -0.34
C SER A 151 -7.06 22.84 -1.83
N SER A 152 -7.91 23.77 -2.26
CA SER A 152 -7.87 24.40 -3.57
C SER A 152 -7.33 25.81 -3.44
N ALA A 153 -6.33 26.16 -4.26
CA ALA A 153 -5.91 27.55 -4.41
C ALA A 153 -6.73 28.23 -5.52
N PRO A 154 -7.01 29.55 -5.44
CA PRO A 154 -7.66 30.27 -6.54
C PRO A 154 -6.88 30.11 -7.85
N GLY A 155 -7.55 29.61 -8.90
CA GLY A 155 -6.93 29.33 -10.20
C GLY A 155 -6.12 28.03 -10.28
N ALA A 156 -6.16 27.18 -9.24
CA ALA A 156 -5.53 25.86 -9.28
C ALA A 156 -6.23 24.94 -10.29
N LEU A 157 -5.43 24.18 -11.03
CA LEU A 157 -5.91 23.18 -11.99
C LEU A 157 -6.24 21.83 -11.33
N GLN A 158 -5.82 21.64 -10.08
CA GLN A 158 -6.07 20.43 -9.29
C GLN A 158 -6.18 20.74 -7.80
N GLU A 159 -6.92 19.91 -7.08
CA GLU A 159 -6.97 19.90 -5.62
C GLU A 159 -5.67 19.34 -5.04
N GLN A 160 -5.14 19.96 -3.99
CA GLN A 160 -4.05 19.35 -3.22
C GLN A 160 -4.66 18.51 -2.11
N VAL A 161 -4.54 17.19 -2.21
CA VAL A 161 -5.07 16.27 -1.20
C VAL A 161 -3.93 15.57 -0.48
N SER A 162 -4.03 15.48 0.84
CA SER A 162 -3.15 14.68 1.69
C SER A 162 -3.96 13.57 2.34
N ILE A 163 -3.37 12.39 2.41
CA ILE A 163 -3.96 11.21 3.02
C ILE A 163 -3.06 10.72 4.15
N SER A 164 -3.68 10.28 5.24
CA SER A 164 -2.99 9.58 6.32
C SER A 164 -3.12 8.07 6.07
N PRO A 165 -2.01 7.32 5.99
CA PRO A 165 -2.05 5.87 5.82
C PRO A 165 -2.80 5.19 6.95
N MET A 166 -3.59 4.16 6.64
CA MET A 166 -4.28 3.33 7.65
C MET A 166 -3.31 2.34 8.32
N VAL A 167 -2.24 1.99 7.62
CA VAL A 167 -1.18 1.11 8.11
C VAL A 167 -0.09 1.97 8.75
N ASP A 168 0.40 1.57 9.94
CA ASP A 168 1.62 2.16 10.50
C ASP A 168 2.83 1.64 9.71
N LEU A 169 3.25 2.41 8.70
CA LEU A 169 4.36 2.04 7.81
C LEU A 169 5.71 2.01 8.55
N ALA A 170 5.82 2.63 9.72
CA ALA A 170 7.05 2.65 10.51
C ALA A 170 7.22 1.41 11.39
N HIS A 171 6.14 0.69 11.71
CA HIS A 171 6.15 -0.45 12.64
C HIS A 171 5.31 -1.63 12.11
N LEU A 172 5.93 -2.40 11.23
CA LEU A 172 5.40 -3.58 10.55
C LEU A 172 6.21 -4.78 10.98
N GLN A 173 5.52 -5.84 11.34
CA GLN A 173 6.13 -7.13 11.69
C GLN A 173 5.74 -8.23 10.70
N TYR A 174 4.48 -8.23 10.27
CA TYR A 174 3.93 -9.25 9.39
C TYR A 174 3.27 -8.62 8.19
N VAL A 175 3.56 -9.17 7.02
CA VAL A 175 3.01 -8.71 5.75
C VAL A 175 2.58 -9.88 4.89
N LYS A 176 1.82 -9.58 3.84
CA LYS A 176 1.47 -10.52 2.79
C LYS A 176 1.87 -9.96 1.44
N VAL A 177 2.56 -10.80 0.67
CA VAL A 177 2.83 -10.56 -0.75
C VAL A 177 1.67 -11.16 -1.55
N LEU A 178 1.04 -10.38 -2.39
CA LEU A 178 -0.06 -10.82 -3.26
C LEU A 178 0.53 -11.30 -4.59
N ASP A 179 0.17 -12.51 -5.03
CA ASP A 179 0.50 -13.04 -6.37
C ASP A 179 -0.37 -12.29 -7.40
N TRP A 180 0.03 -11.05 -7.64
CA TRP A 180 -0.56 -10.11 -8.59
C TRP A 180 0.58 -9.52 -9.41
N LEU A 181 0.62 -9.94 -10.67
CA LEU A 181 1.38 -9.23 -11.68
C LEU A 181 0.37 -8.59 -12.63
N PRO A 182 0.58 -7.33 -13.02
CA PRO A 182 -0.26 -6.72 -14.05
C PRO A 182 -0.27 -7.64 -15.28
N SER A 183 -1.46 -8.13 -15.63
CA SER A 183 -1.66 -8.87 -16.87
C SER A 183 -1.52 -7.87 -18.02
N GLY A 184 -0.30 -7.72 -18.55
CA GLY A 184 0.03 -6.74 -19.57
C GLY A 184 1.42 -6.95 -20.15
N GLY A 185 1.56 -7.97 -21.00
CA GLY A 185 2.76 -8.28 -21.76
C GLY A 185 2.54 -9.52 -22.64
N GLY A 186 1.51 -9.48 -23.48
CA GLY A 186 1.33 -10.37 -24.62
C GLY A 186 1.45 -9.56 -25.91
#